data_AF-A0A1M5TGY5-F1
#
_entry.id   AF-A0A1M5TGY5-F1
#
_cell.length_a   1.000
_cell.length_b   1.000
_cell.length_c   1.000
_cell.angle_alpha   90.00
_cell.angle_beta   90.00
_cell.angle_gamma   90.00
#
_symmetry.space_group_name_H-M   'P 1'
#
loop_
_entity.id
_entity.type
_entity.pdbx_description
1 polymer ?
#
loop_
_entity_poly.entity_id
_entity_poly.type
_entity_poly.pdbx_seq_one_letter_code
_entity_poly.pdbx_strand_id
1 'polypeptide(L)'
;MNPTDIESHLSADQVRIIYSDLQNIITSGQNRVKVLEGIFTQIDGSFSDAVDAADANNQRTETLADIDREKQAIRAAQRALGRIDELGELGYCSECDVDIPFKRLKIAPTTTLCVDCKQAQEKFQRIHRHA
;
A
#
# COMPACT_ATOMS: atom_id res chain seq x y z
N MET A 1 8.65 19.78 -27.48
CA MET A 1 7.92 20.01 -26.22
C MET A 1 8.96 20.17 -25.12
N ASN A 2 8.88 21.26 -24.36
CA ASN A 2 9.90 21.64 -23.37
C ASN A 2 9.61 20.88 -22.05
N PRO A 3 10.59 20.25 -21.39
CA PRO A 3 10.33 19.37 -20.23
C PRO A 3 9.95 20.09 -18.91
N THR A 4 9.68 21.39 -18.95
CA THR A 4 9.40 22.23 -17.76
C THR A 4 7.92 22.48 -17.49
N ASP A 5 7.01 21.96 -18.33
CA ASP A 5 5.58 22.30 -18.30
C ASP A 5 4.72 21.29 -17.50
N ILE A 6 5.31 20.54 -16.57
CA ILE A 6 4.53 19.74 -15.61
C ILE A 6 4.45 20.56 -14.33
N GLU A 7 3.45 21.44 -14.28
CA GLU A 7 3.02 22.10 -13.05
C GLU A 7 2.69 20.99 -12.03
N SER A 8 3.57 20.76 -11.06
CA SER A 8 3.27 19.99 -9.86
C SER A 8 3.05 20.98 -8.74
N HIS A 9 1.92 20.90 -8.04
CA HIS A 9 1.65 21.71 -6.84
C HIS A 9 2.53 21.33 -5.65
N LEU A 10 3.32 20.24 -5.76
CA LEU A 10 4.25 19.77 -4.73
C LEU A 10 5.65 20.39 -4.92
N SER A 11 6.24 20.86 -3.82
CA SER A 11 7.63 21.30 -3.85
C SER A 11 8.60 20.11 -3.94
N ALA A 12 9.80 20.36 -4.45
CA ALA A 12 10.85 19.33 -4.53
C ALA A 12 11.13 18.67 -3.17
N ASP A 13 11.06 19.41 -2.06
CA ASP A 13 11.26 18.88 -0.72
C ASP A 13 10.10 18.00 -0.27
N GLN A 14 8.86 18.36 -0.63
CA GLN A 14 7.69 17.52 -0.36
C GLN A 14 7.79 16.20 -1.12
N VAL A 15 8.22 16.22 -2.39
CA VAL A 15 8.45 15.00 -3.18
C VAL A 15 9.55 14.14 -2.56
N ARG A 16 10.67 14.72 -2.09
CA ARG A 16 11.74 13.98 -1.40
C ARG A 16 11.25 13.28 -0.13
N ILE A 17 10.41 13.96 0.66
CA ILE A 17 9.81 13.36 1.87
C ILE A 17 8.96 12.15 1.49
N ILE A 18 8.05 12.31 0.53
CA ILE A 18 7.18 11.22 0.07
C ILE A 18 8.02 10.05 -0.46
N TYR A 19 9.06 10.33 -1.24
CA TYR A 19 9.96 9.30 -1.77
C TYR A 19 10.63 8.50 -0.64
N SER A 20 11.15 9.18 0.38
CA SER A 20 11.76 8.53 1.55
C SER A 20 10.74 7.67 2.31
N ASP A 21 9.52 8.18 2.52
CA ASP A 21 8.44 7.44 3.18
C ASP A 21 8.06 6.17 2.41
N LEU A 22 7.97 6.25 1.08
CA LEU A 22 7.70 5.09 0.23
C LEU A 22 8.81 4.04 0.28
N GLN A 23 10.09 4.46 0.26
CA GLN A 23 11.22 3.54 0.42
C GLN A 23 11.22 2.85 1.80
N ASN A 24 10.86 3.59 2.85
CA ASN A 24 10.71 3.03 4.20
C ASN A 24 9.59 1.99 4.24
N ILE A 25 8.44 2.25 3.62
CA ILE A 25 7.32 1.29 3.53
C ILE A 25 7.79 -0.01 2.85
N ILE A 26 8.52 0.10 1.73
CA ILE A 26 9.03 -1.07 1.00
C ILE A 26 9.99 -1.87 1.87
N THR A 27 10.99 -1.20 2.46
CA THR A 27 12.04 -1.86 3.25
C THR A 27 11.48 -2.52 4.50
N SER A 28 10.66 -1.78 5.26
CA SER A 28 10.02 -2.33 6.46
C SER A 28 9.02 -3.43 6.10
N GLY A 29 8.27 -3.29 5.00
CA GLY A 29 7.35 -4.32 4.51
C GLY A 29 8.09 -5.61 4.14
N GLN A 30 9.21 -5.53 3.42
CA GLN A 30 10.04 -6.68 3.06
C GLN A 30 10.56 -7.41 4.31
N ASN A 31 10.98 -6.67 5.34
CA ASN A 31 11.39 -7.25 6.61
C ASN A 31 10.23 -7.97 7.31
N ARG A 32 9.03 -7.38 7.34
CA ARG A 32 7.83 -8.02 7.92
C ARG A 32 7.45 -9.30 7.17
N VAL A 33 7.46 -9.27 5.83
CA VAL A 33 7.21 -10.47 5.01
C VAL A 33 8.19 -11.58 5.35
N LYS A 34 9.48 -11.27 5.46
CA LYS A 34 10.51 -12.26 5.82
C LYS A 34 10.27 -12.89 7.19
N VAL A 35 9.85 -12.10 8.18
CA VAL A 35 9.50 -12.60 9.51
C VAL A 35 8.27 -13.52 9.45
N LEU A 36 7.21 -13.09 8.76
CA LEU A 36 5.98 -13.86 8.61
C LEU A 36 6.19 -15.18 7.86
N GLU A 37 7.03 -15.19 6.81
CA GLU A 37 7.41 -16.41 6.08
C GLU A 37 8.19 -17.38 6.98
N GLY A 38 9.01 -16.87 7.90
CA GLY A 38 9.66 -17.67 8.94
C GLY A 38 8.66 -18.30 9.92
N ILE A 39 7.66 -17.53 10.37
CA ILE A 39 6.58 -18.02 11.24
C ILE A 39 5.76 -19.10 10.53
N PHE A 40 5.37 -18.86 9.28
CA PHE A 40 4.62 -19.80 8.46
C PHE A 40 5.33 -21.16 8.36
N THR A 41 6.64 -21.16 8.11
CA THR A 41 7.45 -22.39 8.01
C THR A 41 7.46 -23.18 9.33
N GLN A 42 7.46 -22.51 10.48
CA GLN A 42 7.41 -23.17 11.80
C GLN A 42 6.04 -23.81 12.06
N ILE A 43 4.96 -23.14 11.66
CA ILE A 43 3.59 -23.67 11.79
C ILE A 43 3.42 -24.92 10.93
N ASP A 44 3.86 -24.86 9.66
CA ASP A 44 3.74 -25.97 8.70
C ASP A 44 4.56 -27.21 9.13
N GLY A 45 5.69 -27.00 9.82
CA GLY A 45 6.53 -28.07 10.35
C GLY A 45 6.06 -28.71 11.67
N SER A 46 5.12 -28.09 12.39
CA SER A 46 4.65 -28.55 13.72
C SER A 46 3.49 -29.56 13.65
N PHE A 47 3.24 -30.14 12.47
CA PHE A 47 2.10 -31.01 12.15
C PHE A 47 2.23 -32.44 12.71
N SER A 48 2.57 -32.62 13.99
CA SER A 48 2.75 -33.95 14.59
C SER A 48 1.60 -34.43 15.49
N ASP A 49 0.73 -33.55 16.01
CA ASP A 49 -0.35 -33.96 16.92
C ASP A 49 -1.75 -33.51 16.45
N ALA A 50 -2.68 -34.48 16.37
CA ALA A 50 -4.01 -34.31 15.79
C ALA A 50 -4.98 -33.43 16.62
N VAL A 51 -4.62 -33.08 17.85
CA VAL A 51 -5.49 -32.32 18.78
C VAL A 51 -5.47 -30.82 18.47
N ASP A 52 -4.39 -30.31 17.87
CA ASP A 52 -4.19 -28.87 17.60
C ASP A 52 -4.36 -28.49 16.11
N ALA A 53 -4.84 -29.42 15.29
CA ALA A 53 -4.91 -29.25 13.84
C ALA A 53 -5.81 -28.07 13.39
N ALA A 54 -6.89 -27.80 14.14
CA ALA A 54 -7.79 -26.69 13.85
C ALA A 54 -7.12 -25.32 14.12
N ASP A 55 -6.44 -25.19 15.25
CA ASP A 55 -5.77 -23.96 15.65
C ASP A 55 -4.56 -23.66 14.75
N ALA A 56 -3.76 -24.68 14.41
CA ALA A 56 -2.67 -24.56 13.46
C ALA A 56 -3.14 -24.11 12.07
N ASN A 57 -4.29 -24.61 11.60
CA ASN A 57 -4.85 -24.21 10.31
C ASN A 57 -5.36 -22.76 10.32
N ASN A 58 -5.98 -22.32 11.41
CA ASN A 58 -6.38 -20.92 11.60
C ASN A 58 -5.15 -20.02 11.58
N GLN A 59 -4.12 -20.34 12.36
CA GLN A 59 -2.88 -19.57 12.42
C GLN A 59 -2.17 -19.49 11.07
N ARG A 60 -2.17 -20.60 10.30
CA ARG A 60 -1.64 -20.64 8.94
C ARG A 60 -2.39 -19.68 8.01
N THR A 61 -3.72 -19.73 8.05
CA THR A 61 -4.59 -18.91 7.21
C THR A 61 -4.41 -17.43 7.53
N GLU A 62 -4.32 -17.07 8.81
CA GLU A 62 -4.06 -15.70 9.26
C GLU A 62 -2.69 -15.20 8.80
N THR A 63 -1.65 -16.02 8.98
CA THR A 63 -0.27 -15.68 8.59
C THR A 63 -0.16 -15.45 7.09
N LEU A 64 -0.79 -16.30 6.27
CA LEU A 64 -0.83 -16.11 4.81
C LEU A 64 -1.55 -14.81 4.43
N ALA A 65 -2.67 -14.51 5.08
CA ALA A 65 -3.40 -13.27 4.84
C ALA A 65 -2.58 -12.03 5.22
N ASP A 66 -1.78 -12.09 6.30
CA ASP A 66 -0.83 -11.03 6.67
C ASP A 66 0.28 -10.85 5.63
N ILE A 67 0.88 -11.95 5.16
CA ILE A 67 1.89 -11.90 4.09
C ILE A 67 1.33 -11.23 2.85
N ASP A 68 0.10 -11.58 2.45
CA ASP A 68 -0.55 -10.99 1.29
C ASP A 68 -0.83 -9.50 1.48
N ARG A 69 -1.30 -9.08 2.66
CA ARG A 69 -1.50 -7.67 3.01
C ARG A 69 -0.19 -6.88 2.89
N GLU A 70 0.91 -7.40 3.42
CA GLU A 70 2.22 -6.76 3.36
C GLU A 70 2.73 -6.67 1.91
N LYS A 71 2.63 -7.75 1.14
CA LYS A 71 2.99 -7.75 -0.28
C LYS A 71 2.15 -6.76 -1.09
N GLN A 72 0.86 -6.60 -0.77
CA GLN A 72 0.01 -5.57 -1.40
C GLN A 72 0.47 -4.15 -1.06
N ALA A 73 0.82 -3.88 0.21
CA ALA A 73 1.35 -2.58 0.63
C ALA A 73 2.67 -2.23 -0.08
N ILE A 74 3.59 -3.20 -0.18
CA ILE A 74 4.86 -3.05 -0.92
C ILE A 74 4.59 -2.72 -2.39
N ARG A 75 3.72 -3.49 -3.06
CA ARG A 75 3.37 -3.23 -4.46
C ARG A 75 2.73 -1.85 -4.66
N ALA A 76 1.90 -1.40 -3.72
CA ALA A 76 1.32 -0.06 -3.78
C ALA A 76 2.39 1.03 -3.65
N ALA A 77 3.37 0.85 -2.75
CA ALA A 77 4.49 1.78 -2.61
C ALA A 77 5.40 1.80 -3.83
N GLN A 78 5.69 0.64 -4.44
CA GLN A 78 6.46 0.54 -5.69
C GLN A 78 5.76 1.26 -6.85
N ARG A 79 4.43 1.11 -7.00
CA ARG A 79 3.68 1.87 -8.00
C ARG A 79 3.71 3.38 -7.73
N ALA A 80 3.61 3.79 -6.48
CA ALA A 80 3.71 5.20 -6.11
C ALA A 80 5.08 5.80 -6.41
N LEU A 81 6.18 5.04 -6.21
CA LEU A 81 7.52 5.43 -6.66
C LEU A 81 7.59 5.56 -8.19
N GLY A 82 6.99 4.61 -8.93
CA GLY A 82 6.90 4.71 -10.39
C GLY A 82 6.25 6.02 -10.86
N ARG A 83 5.19 6.49 -10.19
CA ARG A 83 4.55 7.79 -10.47
C ARG A 83 5.41 9.02 -10.15
N ILE A 84 6.43 8.87 -9.32
CA ILE A 84 7.41 9.93 -9.07
C ILE A 84 8.40 10.00 -10.23
N ASP A 85 8.85 8.83 -10.72
CA ASP A 85 9.83 8.73 -11.81
C ASP A 85 9.21 9.06 -13.17
N GLU A 86 7.94 8.68 -13.38
CA GLU A 86 7.15 8.95 -14.58
C GLU A 86 6.44 10.32 -14.46
N LEU A 87 7.08 11.38 -14.97
CA LEU A 87 6.43 12.63 -15.41
C LEU A 87 5.57 13.38 -14.37
N GLY A 88 5.79 13.23 -13.06
CA GLY A 88 5.17 14.12 -12.06
C GLY A 88 3.67 13.91 -11.85
N GLU A 89 3.13 12.72 -12.14
CA GLU A 89 1.75 12.36 -11.81
C GLU A 89 1.50 12.24 -10.31
N LEU A 90 2.56 12.21 -9.49
CA LEU A 90 2.43 12.21 -8.04
C LEU A 90 1.73 13.48 -7.57
N GLY A 91 0.64 13.27 -6.85
CA GLY A 91 -0.12 14.34 -6.22
C GLY A 91 -1.40 14.70 -6.95
N TYR A 92 -1.73 14.05 -8.06
CA TYR A 92 -3.02 14.21 -8.72
C TYR A 92 -3.95 13.03 -8.46
N CYS A 93 -5.25 13.32 -8.41
CA CYS A 93 -6.30 12.32 -8.31
C CYS A 93 -6.49 11.61 -9.64
N SER A 94 -6.39 10.28 -9.66
CA SER A 94 -6.55 9.48 -10.89
C SER A 94 -7.96 9.44 -11.48
N GLU A 95 -8.96 10.04 -10.81
CA GLU A 95 -10.36 10.01 -11.23
C GLU A 95 -10.87 11.37 -11.70
N CYS A 96 -10.32 12.47 -11.17
CA CYS A 96 -10.82 13.81 -11.44
C CYS A 96 -9.71 14.85 -11.61
N ASP A 97 -8.44 14.41 -11.64
CA ASP A 97 -7.24 15.21 -11.87
C ASP A 97 -7.01 16.36 -10.88
N VAL A 98 -7.79 16.46 -9.79
CA VAL A 98 -7.57 17.48 -8.77
C VAL A 98 -6.37 17.16 -7.88
N ASP A 99 -5.75 18.22 -7.37
CA ASP A 99 -4.64 18.15 -6.42
C ASP A 99 -5.00 17.34 -5.16
N ILE A 100 -4.14 16.40 -4.82
CA ILE A 100 -4.08 15.70 -3.55
C ILE A 100 -3.14 16.51 -2.64
N PRO A 101 -3.64 17.09 -1.53
CA PRO A 101 -2.80 17.92 -0.68
C PRO A 101 -1.62 17.14 -0.08
N PHE A 102 -0.45 17.78 0.03
CA PHE A 102 0.74 17.18 0.66
C PHE A 102 0.44 16.56 2.03
N LYS A 103 -0.37 17.22 2.88
CA LYS A 103 -0.74 16.67 4.20
C LYS A 103 -1.40 15.29 4.11
N ARG A 104 -2.18 15.03 3.07
CA ARG A 104 -2.80 13.72 2.80
C ARG A 104 -1.76 12.72 2.29
N LEU A 105 -0.91 13.12 1.35
CA LEU A 105 0.17 12.27 0.83
C LEU A 105 1.19 11.90 1.91
N LYS A 106 1.48 12.79 2.86
CA LYS A 106 2.36 12.50 4.00
C LYS A 106 1.80 11.39 4.92
N ILE A 107 0.48 11.27 5.01
CA ILE A 107 -0.18 10.24 5.83
C ILE A 107 -0.41 8.96 5.00
N ALA A 108 -0.78 9.12 3.74
CA ALA A 108 -1.12 8.04 2.82
C ALA A 108 -0.37 8.23 1.48
N PRO A 109 0.94 7.95 1.43
CA PRO A 109 1.79 8.27 0.26
C PRO A 109 1.48 7.39 -0.96
N THR A 110 0.74 6.30 -0.77
CA THR A 110 0.29 5.39 -1.83
C THR A 110 -1.08 5.74 -2.42
N THR A 111 -1.75 6.79 -1.92
CA THR A 111 -3.08 7.16 -2.41
C THR A 111 -3.02 7.70 -3.83
N THR A 112 -3.99 7.28 -4.65
CA THR A 112 -4.21 7.83 -6.00
C THR A 112 -5.46 8.71 -6.07
N LEU A 113 -6.22 8.82 -4.97
CA LEU A 113 -7.51 9.51 -4.95
C LEU A 113 -7.50 10.70 -3.99
N CYS A 114 -8.18 11.79 -4.39
CA CYS A 114 -8.56 12.88 -3.51
C CYS A 114 -9.57 12.39 -2.44
N VAL A 115 -9.89 13.26 -1.47
CA VAL A 115 -10.81 12.92 -0.38
C VAL A 115 -12.19 12.56 -0.92
N ASP A 116 -12.72 13.36 -1.84
CA ASP A 116 -14.09 13.23 -2.35
C ASP A 116 -14.27 11.94 -3.17
N CYS A 117 -13.35 11.67 -4.11
CA CYS A 117 -13.35 10.41 -4.88
C CYS A 117 -13.18 9.20 -3.97
N LYS A 118 -12.37 9.30 -2.91
CA LYS A 118 -12.21 8.20 -1.95
C LYS A 118 -13.48 7.93 -1.16
N GLN A 119 -14.16 8.99 -0.69
CA GLN A 119 -15.44 8.86 0.01
C GLN A 119 -16.54 8.29 -0.90
N ALA A 120 -16.59 8.72 -2.16
CA ALA A 120 -17.52 8.18 -3.15
C ALA A 120 -17.27 6.68 -3.40
N GLN A 121 -16.00 6.28 -3.57
CA GLN A 121 -15.60 4.88 -3.71
C GLN A 121 -16.01 4.05 -2.48
N GLU A 122 -15.77 4.54 -1.26
CA GLU A 122 -16.15 3.84 -0.04
C GLU A 122 -17.67 3.69 0.11
N LYS A 123 -18.44 4.74 -0.24
CA LYS A 123 -19.92 4.68 -0.25
C LYS A 123 -20.41 3.63 -1.23
N PHE A 124 -19.86 3.59 -2.44
CA PHE A 124 -20.19 2.58 -3.44
C PHE A 124 -19.86 1.18 -2.94
N GLN A 125 -18.66 0.97 -2.38
CA GLN A 125 -18.25 -0.32 -1.82
C GLN A 125 -19.16 -0.78 -0.67
N ARG A 126 -19.63 0.13 0.20
CA ARG A 126 -20.56 -0.21 1.28
C ARG A 126 -21.91 -0.71 0.75
N ILE A 127 -22.44 -0.09 -0.31
CA ILE A 127 -23.70 -0.51 -0.93
C ILE A 127 -23.55 -1.92 -1.53
N HIS A 128 -22.43 -2.20 -2.20
CA HIS A 128 -22.21 -3.46 -2.91
C HIS A 128 -21.70 -4.61 -2.03
N ARG A 129 -21.20 -4.36 -0.82
CA ARG A 129 -20.78 -5.43 0.12
C ARG A 129 -21.96 -6.09 0.86
N HIS A 130 -23.15 -5.49 0.80
CA HIS A 130 -24.37 -5.97 1.46
C HIS A 130 -25.45 -6.45 0.48
N ALA A 131 -25.09 -6.61 -0.80
CA ALA A 131 -25.93 -7.18 -1.85
C ALA A 131 -25.39 -8.55 -2.24
#